data_AF-A0A0F9PME0-F1
#
_entry.id   AF-A0A0F9PME0-F1
#
_cell.length_a   1.000
_cell.length_b   1.000
_cell.length_c   1.000
_cell.angle_alpha   90.00
_cell.angle_beta   90.00
_cell.angle_gamma   90.00
#
_symmetry.space_group_name_H-M   'P 1'
#
loop_
_entity.id
_entity.type
_entity.pdbx_description
1 polymer ?
#
loop_
_entity_poly.entity_id
_entity_poly.type
_entity_poly.pdbx_seq_one_letter_code
_entity_poly.pdbx_strand_id
1 'polypeptide(L)'
;MIIQETNKWLAEFKKKFINFCEKAPIILSFNLSPTEVILFEQKYNSENTNLLYTFQLDYTQSVQLNIAEIKKWLLENKYPIMIKQETLDKRFTSDEMQILIDKQIGLDDILKQRKIIKETKMRIEKLIIKRNEFHIRNLETNELNFYYLDIPSVLFLTKLSTMKPVDAWEMFNKKAKLLNKDKKI
;
A
#
# COMPACT_ATOMS: atom_id res chain seq x y z
N MET A 1 22.85 -0.92 -35.98
CA MET A 1 21.38 -0.79 -35.89
C MET A 1 20.86 -1.20 -34.50
N ILE A 2 21.17 -2.40 -34.02
CA ILE A 2 20.76 -2.92 -32.70
C ILE A 2 21.10 -1.96 -31.53
N ILE A 3 22.32 -1.42 -31.48
CA ILE A 3 22.74 -0.51 -30.38
C ILE A 3 21.87 0.75 -30.30
N GLN A 4 21.43 1.31 -31.44
CA GLN A 4 20.63 2.53 -31.47
C GLN A 4 19.19 2.26 -31.00
N GLU A 5 18.64 1.10 -31.35
CA GLU A 5 17.32 0.66 -30.90
C GLU A 5 17.31 0.37 -29.39
N THR A 6 18.33 -0.33 -28.88
CA THR A 6 18.51 -0.58 -27.44
C THR A 6 18.58 0.73 -26.66
N ASN A 7 19.37 1.70 -27.11
CA ASN A 7 19.50 2.99 -26.44
C ASN A 7 18.17 3.77 -26.42
N LYS A 8 17.42 3.72 -27.52
CA LYS A 8 16.09 4.34 -27.61
C LYS A 8 15.11 3.70 -26.63
N TRP A 9 15.11 2.36 -26.56
CA TRP A 9 14.27 1.60 -25.64
C TRP A 9 14.61 1.93 -24.18
N LEU A 10 15.90 1.95 -23.81
CA LEU A 10 16.36 2.29 -22.46
C LEU A 10 15.99 3.72 -22.05
N ALA A 11 16.10 4.68 -22.96
CA ALA A 11 15.69 6.05 -22.71
C ALA A 11 14.17 6.15 -22.45
N GLU A 12 13.37 5.41 -23.22
CA GLU A 12 11.93 5.32 -23.02
C GLU A 12 11.57 4.65 -21.68
N PHE A 13 12.24 3.54 -21.36
CA PHE A 13 12.10 2.85 -20.08
C PHE A 13 12.41 3.79 -18.94
N LYS A 14 13.60 4.43 -18.93
CA LYS A 14 14.00 5.37 -17.88
C LYS A 14 12.98 6.48 -17.67
N LYS A 15 12.50 7.10 -18.76
CA LYS A 15 11.49 8.17 -18.68
C LYS A 15 10.19 7.69 -18.04
N LYS A 16 9.65 6.55 -18.50
CA LYS A 16 8.41 5.98 -17.96
C LYS A 16 8.57 5.50 -16.52
N PHE A 17 9.73 4.92 -16.20
CA PHE A 17 10.04 4.38 -14.89
C PHE A 17 10.25 5.45 -13.83
N ILE A 18 10.88 6.58 -14.16
CA ILE A 18 10.94 7.76 -13.25
C ILE A 18 9.53 8.19 -12.85
N ASN A 19 8.64 8.38 -13.83
CA ASN A 19 7.25 8.75 -13.55
C ASN A 19 6.49 7.66 -12.77
N PHE A 20 6.86 6.38 -12.91
CA PHE A 20 6.33 5.31 -12.07
C PHE A 20 6.81 5.45 -10.61
N CYS A 21 8.12 5.63 -10.39
CA CYS A 21 8.73 5.81 -9.07
C CYS A 21 8.17 7.05 -8.35
N GLU A 22 7.98 8.17 -9.05
CA GLU A 22 7.37 9.40 -8.49
C GLU A 22 5.94 9.19 -7.97
N LYS A 23 5.25 8.17 -8.48
CA LYS A 23 3.87 7.81 -8.12
C LYS A 23 3.81 6.64 -7.13
N ALA A 24 4.94 6.01 -6.82
CA ALA A 24 4.98 4.91 -5.89
C ALA A 24 4.76 5.42 -4.45
N PRO A 25 4.04 4.67 -3.60
CA PRO A 25 3.79 5.01 -2.20
C PRO A 25 4.99 4.69 -1.28
N ILE A 26 6.19 4.64 -1.84
CA ILE A 26 7.48 4.38 -1.20
C ILE A 26 8.55 5.20 -1.93
N ILE A 27 9.62 5.60 -1.25
CA ILE A 27 10.73 6.27 -1.93
C ILE A 27 11.59 5.21 -2.61
N LEU A 28 11.59 5.24 -3.94
CA LEU A 28 12.41 4.38 -4.76
C LEU A 28 13.54 5.17 -5.40
N SER A 29 14.74 4.59 -5.36
CA SER A 29 15.82 4.93 -6.29
C SER A 29 16.17 3.69 -7.11
N PHE A 30 16.76 3.89 -8.28
CA PHE A 30 17.11 2.77 -9.15
C PHE A 30 18.38 3.05 -9.94
N ASN A 31 19.11 1.97 -10.22
CA ASN A 31 20.18 1.96 -11.21
C ASN A 31 19.71 1.19 -12.44
N LEU A 32 19.94 1.76 -13.62
CA LEU A 32 19.55 1.15 -14.89
C LEU A 32 20.81 0.80 -15.68
N SER A 33 20.94 -0.47 -16.03
CA SER A 33 21.97 -0.98 -16.94
C SER A 33 21.31 -1.45 -18.26
N PRO A 34 22.10 -1.86 -19.27
CA PRO A 34 21.56 -2.44 -20.48
C PRO A 34 20.83 -3.78 -20.29
N THR A 35 21.00 -4.48 -19.18
CA THR A 35 20.37 -5.81 -18.98
C THR A 35 19.40 -5.84 -17.82
N GLU A 36 19.49 -4.90 -16.89
CA GLU A 36 18.73 -4.97 -15.65
C GLU A 36 18.41 -3.59 -15.06
N VAL A 37 17.41 -3.58 -14.20
CA VAL A 37 17.10 -2.49 -13.30
C VAL A 37 17.23 -2.97 -11.86
N ILE A 38 18.06 -2.27 -11.09
CA ILE A 38 18.30 -2.54 -9.67
C ILE A 38 17.48 -1.53 -8.88
N LEU A 39 16.58 -2.02 -8.02
CA LEU A 39 15.74 -1.19 -7.16
C LEU A 39 16.30 -1.07 -5.75
N PHE A 40 16.25 0.14 -5.22
CA PHE A 40 16.60 0.46 -3.85
C PHE A 40 15.46 1.18 -3.15
N GLU A 41 15.22 0.83 -1.90
CA GLU A 41 14.34 1.56 -1.01
C GLU A 41 15.17 2.56 -0.22
N GLN A 42 14.75 3.83 -0.28
CA GLN A 42 15.35 4.88 0.54
C GLN A 42 14.48 5.08 1.78
N LYS A 43 15.08 4.95 2.96
CA LYS A 43 14.42 5.30 4.21
C LYS A 43 14.59 6.80 4.48
N TYR A 44 13.50 7.47 4.83
CA TYR A 44 13.56 8.85 5.30
C TYR A 44 14.48 8.93 6.53
N ASN A 45 15.51 9.80 6.47
CA ASN A 45 16.50 10.04 7.52
C ASN A 45 17.53 8.92 7.76
N SER A 46 17.76 8.04 6.79
CA SER A 46 18.88 7.09 6.84
C SER A 46 19.70 7.16 5.56
N GLU A 47 21.01 7.22 5.68
CA GLU A 47 21.94 7.05 4.55
C GLU A 47 21.91 5.62 3.99
N ASN A 48 21.25 4.69 4.70
CA ASN A 48 21.12 3.31 4.29
C ASN A 48 20.07 3.15 3.18
N THR A 49 20.54 2.93 1.97
CA THR A 49 19.75 2.41 0.86
C THR A 49 19.67 0.89 0.97
N ASN A 50 18.45 0.35 1.08
CA ASN A 50 18.26 -1.09 1.08
C ASN A 50 18.06 -1.57 -0.34
N LEU A 51 18.92 -2.48 -0.81
CA LEU A 51 18.68 -3.21 -2.05
C LEU A 51 17.35 -3.98 -1.92
N LEU A 52 16.41 -3.69 -2.80
CA LEU A 52 15.11 -4.37 -2.83
C LEU A 52 15.18 -5.61 -3.71
N TYR A 53 15.52 -5.43 -4.97
CA TYR A 53 15.50 -6.47 -5.98
C TYR A 53 16.18 -6.02 -7.28
N THR A 54 16.63 -6.98 -8.07
CA THR A 54 17.18 -6.76 -9.42
C THR A 54 16.28 -7.45 -10.45
N PHE A 55 15.76 -6.70 -11.40
CA PHE A 55 14.91 -7.21 -12.48
C PHE A 55 15.69 -7.24 -13.79
N GLN A 56 15.70 -8.39 -14.46
CA GLN A 56 16.24 -8.50 -15.81
C GLN A 56 15.26 -7.87 -16.79
N LEU A 57 15.78 -7.10 -17.74
CA LEU A 57 14.99 -6.42 -18.77
C LEU A 57 14.78 -7.34 -19.96
N ASP A 58 13.53 -7.52 -20.34
CA ASP A 58 13.15 -8.27 -21.53
C ASP A 58 12.83 -7.31 -22.68
N TYR A 59 13.78 -7.19 -23.62
CA TYR A 59 13.66 -6.35 -24.82
C TYR A 59 12.68 -6.91 -25.85
N THR A 60 12.25 -8.16 -25.72
CA THR A 60 11.18 -8.72 -26.57
C THR A 60 9.81 -8.19 -26.15
N GLN A 61 9.70 -7.65 -24.93
CA GLN A 61 8.50 -7.05 -24.40
C GLN A 61 8.49 -5.52 -24.54
N SER A 62 7.28 -4.96 -24.49
CA SER A 62 7.14 -3.51 -24.38
C SER A 62 7.70 -3.00 -23.04
N VAL A 63 8.15 -1.74 -23.04
CA VAL A 63 8.56 -1.03 -21.83
C VAL A 63 7.47 -1.09 -20.75
N GLN A 64 6.20 -0.99 -21.14
CA GLN A 64 5.06 -1.00 -20.23
C GLN A 64 4.92 -2.34 -19.50
N LEU A 65 5.18 -3.46 -20.18
CA LEU A 65 5.09 -4.79 -19.57
C LEU A 65 6.20 -4.99 -18.53
N ASN A 66 7.45 -4.64 -18.88
CA ASN A 66 8.57 -4.66 -17.93
C ASN A 66 8.25 -3.84 -16.66
N ILE A 67 7.70 -2.62 -16.81
CA ILE A 67 7.31 -1.79 -15.67
C ILE A 67 6.13 -2.40 -14.89
N ALA A 68 5.18 -3.03 -15.58
CA ALA A 68 4.03 -3.67 -14.95
C ALA A 68 4.43 -4.87 -14.08
N GLU A 69 5.41 -5.67 -14.53
CA GLU A 69 5.98 -6.77 -13.74
C GLU A 69 6.65 -6.28 -12.46
N ILE A 70 7.49 -5.23 -12.58
CA ILE A 70 8.12 -4.59 -11.42
C ILE A 70 7.06 -4.06 -10.45
N LYS A 71 6.03 -3.37 -10.98
CA LYS A 71 4.91 -2.86 -10.20
C LYS A 71 4.17 -3.98 -9.47
N LYS A 72 3.91 -5.11 -10.13
CA LYS A 72 3.25 -6.27 -9.53
C LYS A 72 4.04 -6.78 -8.34
N TRP A 73 5.35 -6.97 -8.50
CA TRP A 73 6.22 -7.39 -7.41
C TRP A 73 6.20 -6.39 -6.24
N LEU A 74 6.27 -5.09 -6.52
CA LEU A 74 6.21 -4.06 -5.47
C LEU A 74 4.86 -4.04 -4.73
N LEU A 75 3.74 -4.24 -5.44
CA LEU A 75 2.40 -4.32 -4.85
C LEU A 75 2.24 -5.50 -3.90
N GLU A 76 2.88 -6.62 -4.19
CA GLU A 76 2.81 -7.86 -3.42
C GLU A 76 3.76 -7.83 -2.22
N ASN A 77 4.92 -7.18 -2.34
CA ASN A 77 6.02 -7.35 -1.38
C ASN A 77 6.41 -6.10 -0.60
N LYS A 78 6.13 -4.89 -1.11
CA LYS A 78 6.74 -3.65 -0.57
C LYS A 78 5.77 -2.51 -0.31
N TYR A 79 4.66 -2.43 -1.05
CA TYR A 79 3.73 -1.32 -0.89
C TYR A 79 3.05 -1.34 0.49
N PRO A 80 2.89 -0.18 1.14
CA PRO A 80 2.45 -0.12 2.51
C PRO A 80 0.96 -0.48 2.63
N ILE A 81 0.66 -1.25 3.67
CA ILE A 81 -0.68 -1.68 4.04
C ILE A 81 -1.02 -1.08 5.39
N MET A 82 -2.17 -0.43 5.46
CA MET A 82 -2.81 0.03 6.68
C MET A 82 -3.94 -0.92 7.07
N ILE A 83 -4.27 -1.00 8.36
CA ILE A 83 -5.34 -1.89 8.85
C ILE A 83 -6.44 -1.05 9.46
N LYS A 84 -7.61 -1.07 8.84
CA LYS A 84 -8.85 -0.51 9.40
C LYS A 84 -9.43 -1.52 10.39
N GLN A 85 -9.54 -1.13 11.66
CA GLN A 85 -10.24 -1.92 12.67
C GLN A 85 -11.65 -1.36 12.90
N GLU A 86 -12.65 -2.22 12.82
CA GLU A 86 -14.03 -1.92 13.16
C GLU A 86 -14.46 -2.85 14.31
N THR A 87 -14.95 -2.28 15.41
CA THR A 87 -15.54 -3.08 16.49
C THR A 87 -17.00 -3.36 16.13
N LEU A 88 -17.31 -4.63 15.90
CA LEU A 88 -18.66 -5.11 15.70
C LEU A 88 -19.19 -5.67 17.02
N ASP A 89 -20.43 -5.32 17.35
CA ASP A 89 -21.14 -5.88 18.51
C ASP A 89 -21.82 -7.19 18.09
N LYS A 90 -21.23 -8.33 18.47
CA LYS A 90 -21.83 -9.65 18.32
C LYS A 90 -22.96 -9.75 19.33
N ARG A 91 -24.19 -9.66 18.83
CA ARG A 91 -25.36 -10.05 19.61
C ARG A 91 -25.30 -11.56 19.81
N PHE A 92 -25.14 -11.98 21.06
CA PHE A 92 -25.35 -13.37 21.44
C PHE A 92 -26.82 -13.73 21.28
N THR A 93 -27.09 -14.94 20.80
CA THR A 93 -28.45 -15.49 20.90
C THR A 93 -28.78 -15.81 22.37
N SER A 94 -30.07 -16.02 22.68
CA SER A 94 -30.50 -16.41 24.03
C SER A 94 -29.81 -17.69 24.50
N ASP A 95 -29.64 -18.66 23.60
CA ASP A 95 -28.99 -19.94 23.89
C ASP A 95 -27.48 -19.77 24.17
N GLU A 96 -26.79 -18.94 23.37
CA GLU A 96 -25.37 -18.61 23.61
C GLU A 96 -25.18 -17.88 24.95
N MET A 97 -26.10 -16.98 25.33
CA MET A 97 -26.04 -16.31 26.63
C MET A 97 -26.26 -17.28 27.79
N GLN A 98 -27.21 -18.20 27.67
CA GLN A 98 -27.46 -19.20 28.72
C GLN A 98 -26.23 -20.09 28.93
N ILE A 99 -25.58 -20.55 27.86
CA ILE A 99 -24.35 -21.35 27.93
C ILE A 99 -23.21 -20.59 28.65
N LEU A 100 -23.07 -19.28 28.41
CA LEU A 100 -22.03 -18.47 29.03
C LEU A 100 -22.31 -18.20 30.52
N ILE A 101 -23.58 -18.03 30.88
CA ILE A 101 -24.04 -17.91 32.27
C ILE A 101 -23.83 -19.23 33.02
N ASP A 102 -24.19 -20.36 32.40
CA ASP A 102 -24.03 -21.70 32.99
C ASP A 102 -22.54 -22.05 33.22
N LYS A 103 -21.64 -21.47 32.41
CA LYS A 103 -20.18 -21.55 32.57
C LYS A 103 -19.61 -20.60 33.62
N GLN A 104 -20.44 -19.88 34.37
CA GLN A 104 -20.05 -18.92 35.41
C GLN A 104 -19.13 -17.80 34.91
N ILE A 105 -19.21 -17.44 33.63
CA ILE A 105 -18.46 -16.29 33.10
C ILE A 105 -19.17 -15.02 33.60
N GLY A 106 -18.42 -14.11 34.22
CA GLY A 106 -18.96 -12.85 34.70
C GLY A 106 -19.57 -12.01 33.58
N LEU A 107 -20.65 -11.29 33.88
CA LEU A 107 -21.37 -10.45 32.89
C LEU A 107 -20.43 -9.46 32.18
N ASP A 108 -19.46 -8.89 32.88
CA ASP A 108 -18.46 -7.97 32.30
C ASP A 108 -17.57 -8.65 31.25
N ASP A 109 -17.23 -9.92 31.46
CA ASP A 109 -16.40 -10.68 30.51
C ASP A 109 -17.23 -11.18 29.33
N ILE A 110 -18.51 -11.50 29.54
CA ILE A 110 -19.47 -11.73 28.45
C ILE A 110 -19.61 -10.47 27.59
N LEU A 111 -19.73 -9.28 28.20
CA LEU A 111 -19.82 -8.01 27.49
C LEU A 111 -18.53 -7.67 26.72
N LYS A 112 -17.35 -8.04 27.22
CA LYS A 112 -16.09 -7.93 26.47
C LYS A 112 -16.05 -8.90 25.29
N GLN A 113 -16.55 -10.12 25.46
CA GLN A 113 -16.63 -11.14 24.40
C GLN A 113 -17.64 -10.78 23.28
N ARG A 114 -18.53 -9.80 23.51
CA ARG A 114 -19.40 -9.26 22.45
C ARG A 114 -18.66 -8.52 21.36
N LYS A 115 -17.44 -8.05 21.60
CA LYS A 115 -16.72 -7.22 20.62
C LYS A 115 -15.91 -8.11 19.67
N ILE A 116 -16.36 -8.20 18.43
CA ILE A 116 -15.54 -8.76 17.33
C ILE A 116 -14.78 -7.61 16.68
N ILE A 117 -13.45 -7.71 16.65
CA ILE A 117 -12.63 -6.77 15.87
C ILE A 117 -12.59 -7.30 14.44
N LYS A 118 -13.22 -6.59 13.51
CA LYS A 118 -13.07 -6.81 12.08
C LYS A 118 -11.89 -5.99 11.59
N GLU A 119 -10.93 -6.64 10.96
CA GLU A 119 -9.76 -5.99 10.37
C GLU A 119 -9.87 -5.97 8.84
N THR A 120 -9.80 -4.79 8.24
CA THR A 120 -9.78 -4.61 6.79
C THR A 120 -8.47 -3.99 6.33
N LYS A 121 -7.79 -4.70 5.42
CA LYS A 121 -6.49 -4.29 4.88
C LYS A 121 -6.67 -3.28 3.75
N MET A 122 -6.00 -2.14 3.89
CA MET A 122 -6.05 -1.00 2.98
C MET A 122 -4.66 -0.74 2.42
N ARG A 123 -4.41 -1.11 1.16
CA ARG A 123 -3.09 -0.93 0.51
C ARG A 123 -3.05 0.40 -0.22
N ILE A 124 -2.00 1.19 0.01
CA ILE A 124 -1.74 2.37 -0.81
C ILE A 124 -1.10 1.88 -2.11
N GLU A 125 -1.71 2.18 -3.26
CA GLU A 125 -1.22 1.72 -4.57
C GLU A 125 -0.54 2.81 -5.39
N LYS A 126 -0.91 4.06 -5.13
CA LYS A 126 -0.37 5.21 -5.86
C LYS A 126 -0.51 6.48 -5.05
N LEU A 127 0.47 7.36 -5.21
CA LEU A 127 0.52 8.69 -4.64
C LEU A 127 0.70 9.72 -5.75
N ILE A 128 -0.03 10.84 -5.69
CA ILE A 128 0.18 11.99 -6.56
C ILE A 128 0.60 13.16 -5.67
N ILE A 129 1.91 13.31 -5.46
CA ILE A 129 2.50 14.27 -4.51
C ILE A 129 1.98 15.69 -4.75
N LYS A 130 1.95 16.16 -6.01
CA LYS A 130 1.49 17.51 -6.39
C LYS A 130 0.05 17.81 -5.98
N ARG A 131 -0.80 16.79 -5.84
CA ARG A 131 -2.22 16.90 -5.44
C ARG A 131 -2.48 16.41 -4.02
N ASN A 132 -1.44 15.91 -3.35
CA ASN A 132 -1.54 15.24 -2.07
C ASN A 132 -2.60 14.12 -2.03
N GLU A 133 -2.69 13.38 -3.13
CA GLU A 133 -3.76 12.43 -3.41
C GLU A 133 -3.27 10.98 -3.31
N PHE A 134 -3.95 10.18 -2.50
CA PHE A 134 -3.66 8.77 -2.24
C PHE A 134 -4.71 7.87 -2.90
N HIS A 135 -4.24 6.86 -3.63
CA HIS A 135 -5.07 5.83 -4.25
C HIS A 135 -4.96 4.59 -3.38
N ILE A 136 -6.04 4.23 -2.70
CA ILE A 136 -6.04 3.17 -1.69
C ILE A 136 -7.02 2.08 -2.08
N ARG A 137 -6.51 0.87 -2.20
CA ARG A 137 -7.31 -0.33 -2.49
C ARG A 137 -7.69 -1.02 -1.20
N ASN A 138 -8.98 -1.30 -1.06
CA ASN A 138 -9.46 -2.27 -0.08
C ASN A 138 -9.16 -3.68 -0.61
N LEU A 139 -8.34 -4.44 0.12
CA LEU A 139 -7.92 -5.78 -0.32
C LEU A 139 -9.02 -6.85 -0.19
N GLU A 140 -10.07 -6.61 0.59
CA GLU A 140 -11.23 -7.50 0.68
C GLU A 140 -12.21 -7.28 -0.48
N THR A 141 -12.58 -6.01 -0.74
CA THR A 141 -13.61 -5.68 -1.74
C THR A 141 -13.05 -5.38 -3.13
N ASN A 142 -11.72 -5.25 -3.23
CA ASN A 142 -10.99 -4.79 -4.41
C ASN A 142 -11.39 -3.37 -4.88
N GLU A 143 -12.05 -2.59 -4.04
CA GLU A 143 -12.47 -1.22 -4.36
C GLU A 143 -11.29 -0.24 -4.23
N LEU A 144 -11.14 0.62 -5.24
CA LEU A 144 -10.14 1.68 -5.24
C LEU A 144 -10.78 3.01 -4.84
N ASN A 145 -10.28 3.59 -3.75
CA ASN A 145 -10.76 4.84 -3.19
C ASN A 145 -9.68 5.91 -3.29
N PHE A 146 -10.09 7.15 -3.61
CA PHE A 146 -9.20 8.28 -3.76
C PHE A 146 -9.35 9.23 -2.58
N TYR A 147 -8.24 9.59 -1.95
CA TYR A 147 -8.24 10.44 -0.76
C TYR A 147 -7.30 11.61 -0.94
N TYR A 148 -7.73 12.79 -0.53
CA TYR A 148 -6.85 13.93 -0.25
C TYR A 148 -6.43 13.88 1.21
N LEU A 149 -5.16 14.13 1.50
CA LEU A 149 -4.65 14.18 2.88
C LEU A 149 -4.40 15.63 3.32
N ASP A 150 -4.80 16.00 4.54
CA ASP A 150 -4.59 17.35 5.10
C ASP A 150 -3.19 17.57 5.72
N ILE A 151 -2.25 16.68 5.42
CA ILE A 151 -0.84 16.78 5.79
C ILE A 151 0.03 16.41 4.59
N PRO A 152 1.25 16.95 4.44
CA PRO A 152 2.11 16.61 3.31
C PRO A 152 2.32 15.09 3.18
N SER A 153 2.07 14.56 1.98
CA SER A 153 2.16 13.12 1.69
C SER A 153 3.53 12.53 2.01
N VAL A 154 4.60 13.27 1.71
CA VAL A 154 5.98 12.91 2.05
C VAL A 154 6.13 12.70 3.56
N LEU A 155 5.62 13.64 4.37
CA LEU A 155 5.66 13.55 5.84
C LEU A 155 4.83 12.35 6.35
N PHE A 156 3.68 12.08 5.73
CA PHE A 156 2.88 10.92 6.06
C PHE A 156 3.63 9.61 5.76
N LEU A 157 4.24 9.47 4.58
CA LEU A 157 5.04 8.30 4.21
C LEU A 157 6.24 8.09 5.14
N THR A 158 6.90 9.18 5.57
CA THR A 158 7.98 9.10 6.57
C THR A 158 7.49 8.44 7.85
N LYS A 159 6.35 8.89 8.38
CA LYS A 159 5.77 8.34 9.60
C LYS A 159 5.28 6.91 9.40
N LEU A 160 4.64 6.63 8.28
CA LEU A 160 4.10 5.32 7.91
C LEU A 160 5.16 4.21 7.99
N SER A 161 6.41 4.50 7.61
CA SER A 161 7.50 3.52 7.65
C SER A 161 7.90 3.03 9.06
N THR A 162 7.45 3.73 10.10
CA THR A 162 7.77 3.44 11.52
C THR A 162 6.54 3.09 12.36
N MET A 163 5.34 3.32 11.83
CA MET A 163 4.07 3.12 12.54
C MET A 163 3.55 1.70 12.40
N LYS A 164 2.77 1.25 13.40
CA LYS A 164 1.98 0.02 13.24
C LYS A 164 0.88 0.27 12.20
N PRO A 165 0.51 -0.74 11.39
CA PRO A 165 -0.52 -0.60 10.35
C PRO A 165 -1.87 -0.06 10.83
N VAL A 166 -2.27 -0.37 12.07
CA VAL A 166 -3.51 0.11 12.68
C VAL A 166 -3.41 1.61 13.00
N ASP A 167 -2.36 2.02 13.71
CA ASP A 167 -2.11 3.42 14.06
C ASP A 167 -1.98 4.30 12.79
N ALA A 168 -1.36 3.74 11.75
CA ALA A 168 -1.26 4.38 10.45
C ALA A 168 -2.63 4.65 9.81
N TRP A 169 -3.54 3.67 9.86
CA TRP A 169 -4.92 3.87 9.38
C TRP A 169 -5.65 4.94 10.18
N GLU A 170 -5.54 4.92 11.52
CA GLU A 170 -6.20 5.92 12.36
C GLU A 170 -5.72 7.34 12.05
N MET A 171 -4.40 7.52 11.94
CA MET A 171 -3.81 8.81 11.57
C MET A 171 -4.27 9.24 10.17
N PHE A 172 -4.24 8.33 9.20
CA PHE A 172 -4.69 8.59 7.84
C PHE A 172 -6.16 9.02 7.84
N ASN A 173 -7.05 8.23 8.44
CA ASN A 173 -8.49 8.46 8.47
C ASN A 173 -8.87 9.79 9.17
N LYS A 174 -8.14 10.20 10.21
CA LYS A 174 -8.33 11.50 10.87
C LYS A 174 -8.00 12.70 9.99
N LYS A 175 -7.15 12.54 8.98
CA LYS A 175 -6.63 13.62 8.12
C LYS A 175 -7.07 13.50 6.66
N ALA A 176 -7.66 12.37 6.27
CA ALA A 176 -8.05 12.10 4.90
C ALA A 176 -9.47 12.59 4.61
N LYS A 177 -9.66 13.14 3.40
CA LYS A 177 -10.96 13.47 2.82
C LYS A 177 -11.14 12.60 1.58
N LEU A 178 -12.23 11.84 1.52
CA LEU A 178 -12.57 11.03 0.35
C LEU A 178 -12.92 11.96 -0.81
N LEU A 179 -12.25 11.79 -1.95
CA LEU A 179 -12.47 12.57 -3.17
C LEU A 179 -13.44 11.87 -4.12
N ASN A 180 -13.24 10.58 -4.34
CA ASN A 180 -14.06 9.78 -5.24
C ASN A 180 -13.92 8.28 -4.89
N LYS A 181 -14.88 7.47 -5.37
CA LYS A 181 -14.81 6.01 -5.34
C LYS A 181 -14.89 5.49 -6.78
N ASP A 182 -13.86 4.79 -7.23
CA ASP A 182 -13.99 4.01 -8.47
C ASP A 182 -14.71 2.70 -8.15
N LYS A 183 -15.86 2.49 -8.79
CA LYS A 183 -16.57 1.21 -8.74
C LYS A 183 -15.87 0.24 -9.70
N LYS A 184 -15.09 -0.70 -9.15
CA LYS A 184 -14.48 -1.92 -9.75
C LYS A 184 -13.88 -1.77 -11.16
N ILE A 185 -12.55 -1.95 -11.26
CA ILE A 185 -11.85 -2.42 -12.48
C ILE A 185 -11.59 -3.91 -12.32
#